data_AF-A0A426SQ36-F1
#
_entry.id   AF-A0A426SQ36-F1
#
_cell.length_a   1.000
_cell.length_b   1.000
_cell.length_c   1.000
_cell.angle_alpha   90.00
_cell.angle_beta   90.00
_cell.angle_gamma   90.00
#
_symmetry.space_group_name_H-M   'P 1'
#
loop_
_entity.id
_entity.type
_entity.pdbx_description
1 polymer ?
#
loop_
_entity_poly.entity_id
_entity_poly.type
_entity_poly.pdbx_seq_one_letter_code
_entity_poly.pdbx_strand_id
1 'polypeptide(L)'
;MRDEASERYFRPDLVGHSPELVEEHFPVLEGVGAVTVADGRFTDPYERVPIPAQDDYWWQSAIELEPAQVDELVSATAAAGASDHGGAGAPEPVSEDEVLDALVPTLEGEVQDCPGGWVDVSPALAQEKGPDVSDAGDLLELTAVCEGGSQLLTSARDM
;
A
#
# COMPACT_ATOMS: atom_id res chain seq x y z
N MET A 1 8.01 9.17 -16.43
CA MET A 1 9.36 8.76 -16.02
C MET A 1 9.32 7.27 -15.80
N ARG A 2 10.36 6.54 -16.19
CA ARG A 2 10.50 5.12 -15.85
C ARG A 2 11.34 5.04 -14.59
N ASP A 3 10.83 4.36 -13.58
CA ASP A 3 11.65 3.84 -12.50
C ASP A 3 12.29 2.53 -12.96
N GLU A 4 13.62 2.43 -12.86
CA GLU A 4 14.35 1.26 -13.37
C GLU A 4 14.35 0.10 -12.36
N ALA A 5 14.11 0.37 -11.07
CA ALA A 5 14.08 -0.66 -10.04
C ALA A 5 12.78 -1.49 -10.10
N SER A 6 11.63 -0.80 -10.10
CA SER A 6 10.31 -1.41 -10.19
C SER A 6 9.80 -1.61 -11.62
N GLU A 7 10.54 -1.12 -12.62
CA GLU A 7 10.13 -1.06 -14.04
C GLU A 7 8.82 -0.30 -14.29
N ARG A 8 8.37 0.54 -13.33
CA ARG A 8 7.12 1.30 -13.40
C ARG A 8 7.27 2.63 -14.11
N TYR A 9 6.26 3.01 -14.90
CA TYR A 9 6.12 4.33 -15.50
C TYR A 9 5.17 5.21 -14.67
N PHE A 10 5.68 6.32 -14.14
CA PHE A 10 4.91 7.28 -13.34
C PHE A 10 5.11 8.71 -13.81
N ARG A 11 4.29 9.65 -13.33
CA ARG A 11 4.47 11.08 -13.55
C ARG A 11 4.82 11.77 -12.23
N PRO A 12 6.09 12.19 -12.02
CA PRO A 12 6.51 12.78 -10.74
C PRO A 12 5.71 14.02 -10.34
N ASP A 13 5.26 14.81 -11.32
CA ASP A 13 4.48 16.03 -11.09
C ASP A 13 2.97 15.76 -10.86
N LEU A 14 2.52 14.51 -10.98
CA LEU A 14 1.13 14.09 -10.77
C LEU A 14 1.03 13.26 -9.49
N VAL A 15 1.25 13.94 -8.36
CA VAL A 15 0.89 13.40 -7.05
C VAL A 15 -0.52 13.88 -6.73
N GLY A 16 -1.39 12.93 -6.42
CA GLY A 16 -2.75 13.19 -6.00
C GLY A 16 -2.88 13.27 -4.48
N HIS A 17 -3.90 13.99 -4.02
CA HIS A 17 -4.45 13.78 -2.70
C HIS A 17 -5.85 13.20 -2.88
N SER A 18 -6.04 11.94 -2.51
CA SER A 18 -7.26 11.20 -2.84
C SER A 18 -7.69 10.29 -1.69
N PRO A 19 -8.28 10.84 -0.62
CA PRO A 19 -8.90 10.04 0.44
C PRO A 19 -9.95 9.06 -0.09
N GLU A 20 -10.67 9.43 -1.16
CA GLU A 20 -11.71 8.61 -1.77
C GLU A 20 -11.17 7.29 -2.31
N LEU A 21 -9.92 7.27 -2.77
CA LEU A 21 -9.26 6.04 -3.24
C LEU A 21 -9.01 5.11 -2.06
N VAL A 22 -8.58 5.64 -0.92
CA VAL A 22 -8.40 4.83 0.29
C VAL A 22 -9.74 4.31 0.81
N GLU A 23 -10.80 5.13 0.80
CA GLU A 23 -12.14 4.72 1.22
C GLU A 23 -12.73 3.61 0.36
N GLU A 24 -12.49 3.63 -0.95
CA GLU A 24 -12.96 2.61 -1.89
C GLU A 24 -12.19 1.29 -1.75
N HIS A 25 -10.87 1.35 -1.58
CA HIS A 25 -10.01 0.17 -1.58
C HIS A 25 -9.82 -0.44 -0.18
N PHE A 26 -9.89 0.39 0.86
CA PHE A 26 -9.70 0.03 2.26
C PHE A 26 -10.79 0.67 3.14
N PRO A 27 -12.07 0.27 2.99
CA PRO A 27 -13.18 0.85 3.75
C PRO A 27 -13.05 0.68 5.27
N VAL A 28 -12.18 -0.22 5.73
CA VAL A 28 -11.83 -0.39 7.15
C VAL A 28 -11.02 0.79 7.72
N LEU A 29 -10.37 1.58 6.86
CA LEU A 29 -9.61 2.78 7.21
C LEU A 29 -10.53 4.00 7.19
N GLU A 30 -11.49 4.06 8.11
CA GLU A 30 -12.40 5.21 8.20
C GLU A 30 -11.68 6.44 8.76
N GLY A 31 -11.84 7.59 8.10
CA GLY A 31 -11.42 8.89 8.64
C GLY A 31 -9.90 9.07 8.75
N VAL A 32 -9.15 8.57 7.77
CA VAL A 32 -7.69 8.80 7.66
C VAL A 32 -7.34 10.29 7.53
N GLY A 33 -6.10 10.63 7.87
CA GLY A 33 -5.55 11.97 7.78
C GLY A 33 -5.21 12.38 6.35
N ALA A 34 -3.99 12.86 6.13
CA ALA A 34 -3.51 13.14 4.77
C ALA A 34 -3.32 11.84 3.97
N VAL A 35 -3.73 11.86 2.70
CA VAL A 35 -3.45 10.79 1.74
C VAL A 35 -2.70 11.41 0.58
N THR A 36 -1.53 10.85 0.27
CA THR A 36 -0.71 11.20 -0.88
C THR A 36 -0.63 9.99 -1.80
N VAL A 37 -0.97 10.16 -3.08
CA VAL A 37 -1.07 9.06 -4.05
C VAL A 37 -0.16 9.31 -5.25
N ALA A 38 0.53 8.27 -5.70
CA ALA A 38 1.17 8.22 -7.01
C ALA A 38 0.57 7.07 -7.83
N ASP A 39 0.23 7.33 -9.08
CA ASP A 39 -0.28 6.34 -10.02
C ASP A 39 0.58 6.23 -11.27
N GLY A 40 0.42 5.11 -11.97
CA GLY A 40 1.18 4.88 -13.19
C GLY A 40 0.79 3.62 -13.96
N ARG A 41 1.73 3.18 -14.78
CA ARG A 41 1.60 2.00 -15.64
C ARG A 41 2.87 1.15 -15.65
N PHE A 42 2.78 -0.09 -16.12
CA PHE A 42 3.95 -0.93 -16.41
C PHE A 42 4.41 -0.81 -17.88
N THR A 43 3.53 -0.40 -18.79
CA THR A 43 3.89 -0.05 -20.17
C THR A 43 4.21 1.44 -20.35
N ASP A 44 5.08 1.74 -21.33
CA ASP A 44 5.41 3.12 -21.67
C ASP A 44 4.15 3.86 -22.16
N PRO A 45 3.66 4.90 -21.45
CA PRO A 45 2.47 5.63 -21.83
C PRO A 45 2.62 6.43 -23.13
N TYR A 46 3.85 6.63 -23.63
CA TYR A 46 4.14 7.31 -24.89
C TYR A 46 4.30 6.35 -26.07
N GLU A 47 4.45 5.05 -25.81
CA GLU A 47 4.41 4.06 -26.87
C GLU A 47 2.98 3.93 -27.42
N ARG A 48 2.89 3.68 -28.73
CA ARG A 48 1.61 3.41 -29.39
C ARG A 48 1.22 1.95 -29.17
N VAL A 49 0.95 1.60 -27.93
CA VAL A 49 0.41 0.30 -27.55
C VAL A 49 -1.10 0.30 -27.77
N PRO A 50 -1.73 -0.80 -28.23
CA PRO A 50 -3.17 -1.00 -28.11
C PRO A 50 -3.62 -0.80 -26.65
N ILE A 51 -4.91 -0.48 -26.44
CA ILE A 51 -5.52 -0.18 -25.13
C ILE A 51 -4.90 -1.07 -24.02
N PRO A 52 -4.20 -0.48 -23.03
CA PRO A 52 -3.59 -1.25 -21.96
C PRO A 52 -4.63 -2.08 -21.19
N ALA A 53 -4.23 -3.27 -20.76
CA ALA A 53 -5.04 -4.10 -19.88
C ALA A 53 -5.17 -3.46 -18.49
N GLN A 54 -6.13 -3.90 -17.68
CA GLN A 54 -6.32 -3.39 -16.32
C GLN A 54 -5.07 -3.64 -15.48
N ASP A 55 -4.47 -4.81 -15.59
CA ASP A 55 -3.21 -5.16 -14.92
C ASP A 55 -1.98 -4.39 -15.40
N ASP A 56 -2.13 -3.45 -16.35
CA ASP A 56 -1.07 -2.50 -16.65
C ASP A 56 -1.01 -1.34 -15.67
N TYR A 57 -2.08 -1.08 -14.91
CA TYR A 57 -2.19 0.06 -14.01
C TYR A 57 -1.79 -0.31 -12.58
N TRP A 58 -1.24 0.67 -11.87
CA TRP A 58 -0.88 0.55 -10.47
C TRP A 58 -1.03 1.89 -9.78
N TRP A 59 -1.16 1.84 -8.46
CA TRP A 59 -1.14 3.00 -7.60
C TRP A 59 -0.41 2.70 -6.29
N GLN A 60 0.12 3.75 -5.68
CA GLN A 60 0.79 3.72 -4.41
C GLN A 60 0.30 4.86 -3.55
N SER A 61 0.29 4.67 -2.24
CA SER A 61 -0.11 5.72 -1.33
C SER A 61 0.72 5.78 -0.06
N ALA A 62 0.90 7.00 0.43
CA ALA A 62 1.29 7.28 1.80
C ALA A 62 0.09 7.87 2.53
N ILE A 63 -0.34 7.17 3.58
CA ILE A 63 -1.56 7.45 4.35
C ILE A 63 -1.15 7.82 5.76
N GLU A 64 -1.57 9.00 6.21
CA GLU A 64 -1.45 9.40 7.60
C GLU A 64 -2.60 8.80 8.41
N LEU A 65 -2.25 8.08 9.48
CA LEU A 65 -3.15 7.43 10.41
C LEU A 65 -3.00 8.04 11.80
N GLU A 66 -4.09 8.11 12.53
CA GLU A 66 -4.04 8.34 13.97
C GLU A 66 -3.36 7.15 14.67
N PRO A 67 -2.61 7.36 15.76
CA PRO A 67 -1.91 6.26 16.45
C PRO A 67 -2.84 5.10 16.87
N ALA A 68 -4.10 5.41 17.22
CA ALA A 68 -5.08 4.39 17.56
C ALA A 68 -5.45 3.50 16.35
N GLN A 69 -5.48 4.05 15.13
CA GLN A 69 -5.74 3.29 13.92
C GLN A 69 -4.57 2.35 13.59
N VAL A 70 -3.34 2.79 13.83
CA VAL A 70 -2.15 1.93 13.72
C VAL A 70 -2.25 0.75 14.67
N ASP A 71 -2.54 0.99 15.95
CA ASP A 71 -2.70 -0.06 16.96
C ASP A 71 -3.83 -1.04 16.59
N GLU A 72 -4.94 -0.54 16.06
CA GLU A 72 -6.08 -1.34 15.59
C GLU A 72 -5.69 -2.22 14.39
N LEU A 73 -4.97 -1.68 13.39
CA LEU A 73 -4.51 -2.44 12.21
C LEU A 73 -3.53 -3.56 12.58
N VAL A 74 -2.54 -3.24 13.41
CA VAL A 74 -1.56 -4.22 13.92
C VAL A 74 -2.28 -5.35 14.69
N SER A 75 -3.25 -4.98 15.52
CA SER A 75 -4.05 -5.94 16.30
C SER A 75 -4.96 -6.81 15.41
N ALA A 76 -5.62 -6.20 14.42
CA ALA A 76 -6.47 -6.90 13.46
C ALA A 76 -5.65 -7.89 12.62
N THR A 77 -4.45 -7.49 12.20
CA THR A 77 -3.51 -8.34 11.46
C THR A 77 -3.10 -9.56 12.27
N ALA A 78 -2.72 -9.36 13.53
CA ALA A 78 -2.36 -10.46 14.43
C ALA A 78 -3.53 -11.45 14.64
N ALA A 79 -4.77 -10.94 14.68
CA ALA A 79 -5.98 -11.76 14.80
C ALA A 79 -6.29 -12.54 13.51
N ALA A 80 -6.10 -11.93 12.34
CA ALA A 80 -6.25 -12.57 11.04
C ALA A 80 -5.24 -13.72 10.87
N GLY A 81 -3.96 -13.47 11.16
CA GLY A 81 -2.90 -14.50 11.08
C GLY A 81 -3.10 -15.68 12.03
N ALA A 82 -3.79 -15.47 13.16
CA ALA A 82 -4.14 -16.55 14.09
C ALA A 82 -5.17 -17.55 13.53
N SER A 83 -5.99 -17.11 12.58
CA SER A 83 -7.11 -17.90 12.03
C SER A 83 -6.66 -18.91 10.98
N ASP A 84 -5.59 -18.63 10.24
CA ASP A 84 -5.11 -19.50 9.16
C ASP A 84 -4.10 -20.57 9.60
N HIS A 85 -3.40 -20.40 10.74
CA HIS A 85 -2.34 -21.33 11.16
C HIS A 85 -2.30 -21.68 12.67
N GLY A 86 -3.30 -21.30 13.47
CA GLY A 86 -3.45 -21.81 14.85
C GLY A 86 -2.40 -21.34 15.87
N GLY A 87 -1.61 -20.32 15.54
CA GLY A 87 -0.76 -19.57 16.47
C GLY A 87 -1.06 -18.10 16.32
N ALA A 88 -1.15 -17.35 17.43
CA ALA A 88 -1.18 -15.89 17.39
C ALA A 88 0.12 -15.40 16.75
N GLY A 89 0.11 -15.21 15.43
CA GLY A 89 1.24 -14.71 14.68
C GLY A 89 1.32 -13.22 14.93
N ALA A 90 2.43 -12.76 15.49
CA ALA A 90 2.74 -11.34 15.40
C ALA A 90 2.76 -10.94 13.91
N PRO A 91 2.37 -9.70 13.56
CA PRO A 91 2.49 -9.19 12.19
C PRO A 91 3.90 -9.42 11.63
N GLU A 92 3.99 -9.71 10.33
CA GLU A 92 5.26 -9.99 9.69
C GLU A 92 6.06 -8.68 9.58
N PRO A 93 7.32 -8.63 10.06
CA PRO A 93 8.14 -7.43 9.92
C PRO A 93 8.54 -7.22 8.46
N VAL A 94 8.48 -5.97 8.02
CA VAL A 94 8.98 -5.52 6.71
C VAL A 94 10.23 -4.68 6.96
N SER A 95 11.28 -4.89 6.18
CA SER A 95 12.47 -4.05 6.29
C SER A 95 12.26 -2.68 5.64
N GLU A 96 12.96 -1.66 6.13
CA GLU A 96 12.92 -0.33 5.53
C GLU A 96 13.40 -0.36 4.06
N ASP A 97 14.40 -1.18 3.76
CA ASP A 97 14.88 -1.39 2.38
C ASP A 97 13.77 -1.97 1.48
N GLU A 98 12.98 -2.94 1.96
CA GLU A 98 11.85 -3.49 1.19
C GLU A 98 10.74 -2.45 0.97
N VAL A 99 10.48 -1.58 1.96
CA VAL A 99 9.53 -0.48 1.81
C VAL A 99 10.00 0.50 0.74
N LEU A 100 11.27 0.91 0.78
CA LEU A 100 11.83 1.87 -0.16
C LEU A 100 11.95 1.29 -1.57
N ASP A 101 12.42 0.04 -1.70
CA ASP A 101 12.56 -0.65 -2.99
C ASP A 101 11.20 -0.87 -3.69
N ALA A 102 10.12 -0.94 -2.93
CA ALA A 102 8.77 -1.11 -3.47
C ALA A 102 8.13 0.19 -3.96
N LEU A 103 8.59 1.37 -3.51
CA LEU A 103 7.98 2.67 -3.82
C LEU A 103 8.63 3.35 -5.03
N VAL A 104 7.86 4.17 -5.73
CA VAL A 104 8.45 5.08 -6.72
C VAL A 104 9.12 6.27 -6.02
N PRO A 105 10.16 6.88 -6.63
CA PRO A 105 10.93 7.96 -6.00
C PRO A 105 10.10 9.16 -5.51
N THR A 106 8.93 9.39 -6.09
CA THR A 106 8.03 10.46 -5.66
C THR A 106 7.44 10.22 -4.27
N LEU A 107 7.16 8.96 -3.91
CA LEU A 107 6.60 8.60 -2.60
C LEU A 107 7.66 8.22 -1.59
N GLU A 108 8.87 7.80 -2.00
CA GLU A 108 10.01 7.62 -1.09
C GLU A 108 10.25 8.87 -0.23
N GLY A 109 10.07 10.07 -0.79
CA GLY A 109 10.22 11.33 -0.08
C GLY A 109 9.16 11.61 1.00
N GLU A 110 8.04 10.88 0.97
CA GLU A 110 6.95 10.98 1.95
C GLU A 110 7.11 9.97 3.09
N VAL A 111 8.02 9.00 2.96
CA VAL A 111 8.28 7.96 3.98
C VAL A 111 8.87 8.62 5.24
N GLN A 112 8.23 8.35 6.37
CA GLN A 112 8.62 8.84 7.68
C GLN A 112 9.58 7.86 8.36
N ASP A 113 10.46 8.37 9.22
CA ASP A 113 11.29 7.54 10.08
C ASP A 113 10.40 6.63 10.95
N CYS A 114 10.61 5.32 10.87
CA CYS A 114 9.83 4.35 11.62
C CYS A 114 10.64 3.64 12.72
N PRO A 115 10.75 4.22 13.93
CA PRO A 115 11.58 3.63 14.99
C PRO A 115 11.02 2.33 15.57
N GLY A 116 9.71 2.09 15.45
CA GLY A 116 9.07 0.83 15.86
C GLY A 116 9.23 -0.30 14.85
N GLY A 117 9.68 0.00 13.63
CA GLY A 117 9.77 -0.94 12.53
C GLY A 117 8.47 -0.99 11.70
N TRP A 118 8.64 -1.38 10.44
CA TRP A 118 7.52 -1.59 9.53
C TRP A 118 6.98 -3.00 9.71
N VAL A 119 5.66 -3.15 9.66
CA VAL A 119 5.00 -4.45 9.68
C VAL A 119 3.96 -4.53 8.57
N ASP A 120 3.84 -5.71 7.98
CA ASP A 120 2.83 -5.97 6.97
C ASP A 120 1.45 -6.11 7.62
N VAL A 121 0.48 -5.38 7.08
CA VAL A 121 -0.93 -5.39 7.49
C VAL A 121 -1.86 -5.84 6.37
N SER A 122 -1.33 -6.51 5.34
CA SER A 122 -2.15 -7.12 4.27
C SER A 122 -3.28 -7.98 4.84
N PRO A 123 -3.09 -8.79 5.90
CA PRO A 123 -4.16 -9.63 6.44
C PRO A 123 -5.34 -8.85 7.03
N ALA A 124 -5.14 -7.60 7.46
CA ALA A 124 -6.21 -6.74 7.96
C ALA A 124 -6.89 -5.92 6.85
N LEU A 125 -6.22 -5.71 5.73
CA LEU A 125 -6.69 -4.88 4.62
C LEU A 125 -7.23 -5.69 3.43
N ALA A 126 -6.87 -6.97 3.33
CA ALA A 126 -7.33 -7.84 2.26
C ALA A 126 -8.80 -8.29 2.47
N GLN A 127 -9.52 -8.48 1.37
CA GLN A 127 -10.85 -9.07 1.37
C GLN A 127 -10.83 -10.48 1.99
N GLU A 128 -11.92 -10.87 2.67
CA GLU A 128 -12.05 -12.15 3.38
C GLU A 128 -11.82 -13.44 2.51
N LYS A 129 -11.69 -13.33 1.19
CA LYS A 129 -11.73 -14.46 0.25
C LYS A 129 -10.53 -14.62 -0.68
N GLY A 130 -9.54 -13.73 -0.62
CA GLY A 130 -8.33 -13.85 -1.42
C GLY A 130 -7.12 -13.34 -0.64
N PRO A 131 -5.97 -14.03 -0.70
CA PRO A 131 -4.74 -13.46 -0.18
C PRO A 131 -4.44 -12.19 -0.98
N ASP A 132 -4.22 -11.08 -0.27
CA ASP A 132 -3.66 -9.85 -0.82
C ASP A 132 -4.51 -9.15 -1.90
N VAL A 133 -5.84 -9.09 -1.74
CA VAL A 133 -6.71 -8.33 -2.65
C VAL A 133 -7.52 -7.28 -1.89
N SER A 134 -7.52 -6.03 -2.35
CA SER A 134 -8.32 -4.93 -1.76
C SER A 134 -9.83 -5.15 -1.94
N ASP A 135 -10.66 -4.39 -1.23
CA ASP A 135 -12.13 -4.44 -1.43
C ASP A 135 -12.56 -3.98 -2.84
N ALA A 136 -11.75 -3.15 -3.49
CA ALA A 136 -11.95 -2.71 -4.87
C ALA A 136 -11.50 -3.74 -5.92
N GLY A 137 -10.75 -4.77 -5.51
CA GLY A 137 -10.31 -5.86 -6.36
C GLY A 137 -8.86 -5.77 -6.86
N ASP A 138 -8.05 -4.87 -6.31
CA ASP A 138 -6.63 -4.74 -6.68
C ASP A 138 -5.76 -5.75 -5.95
N LEU A 139 -4.70 -6.20 -6.60
CA LEU A 139 -3.64 -6.96 -5.96
C LEU A 139 -2.79 -6.04 -5.07
N LEU A 140 -2.72 -6.35 -3.79
CA LEU A 140 -1.87 -5.68 -2.81
C LEU A 140 -0.45 -6.22 -2.91
N GLU A 141 0.49 -5.34 -3.26
CA GLU A 141 1.92 -5.68 -3.40
C GLU A 141 2.74 -5.23 -2.19
N LEU A 142 2.28 -4.18 -1.49
CA LEU A 142 2.84 -3.68 -0.23
C LEU A 142 1.71 -3.11 0.62
N THR A 143 1.72 -3.41 1.92
CA THR A 143 0.83 -2.85 2.94
C THR A 143 1.58 -2.69 4.25
N ALA A 144 2.55 -1.79 4.29
CA ALA A 144 3.44 -1.61 5.43
C ALA A 144 2.96 -0.49 6.34
N VAL A 145 2.68 -0.78 7.61
CA VAL A 145 2.38 0.23 8.63
C VAL A 145 3.59 0.42 9.55
N CYS A 146 3.83 1.66 9.95
CA CYS A 146 4.86 1.97 10.93
C CYS A 146 4.36 1.72 12.36
N GLU A 147 4.89 0.70 13.04
CA GLU A 147 4.50 0.39 14.42
C GLU A 147 4.85 1.54 15.37
N GLY A 148 3.87 2.02 16.14
CA GLY A 148 4.03 3.18 17.03
C GLY A 148 4.23 4.53 16.31
N GLY A 149 4.08 4.56 14.98
CA GLY A 149 4.08 5.76 14.16
C GLY A 149 2.66 6.20 13.76
N SER A 150 2.56 6.84 12.61
CA SER A 150 1.32 7.40 12.05
C SER A 150 1.22 7.21 10.55
N GLN A 151 1.94 6.25 9.96
CA GLN A 151 2.01 6.08 8.52
C GLN A 151 1.71 4.65 8.10
N LEU A 152 0.88 4.53 7.07
CA LEU A 152 0.66 3.33 6.28
C LEU A 152 1.09 3.61 4.83
N LEU A 153 1.88 2.71 4.27
CA LEU A 153 2.33 2.74 2.88
C LEU A 153 1.67 1.58 2.14
N THR A 154 1.08 1.89 0.99
CA THR A 154 0.46 0.87 0.14
C THR A 154 1.00 0.91 -1.28
N SER A 155 1.11 -0.26 -1.90
CA SER A 155 1.33 -0.44 -3.33
C SER A 155 0.34 -1.47 -3.82
N ALA A 156 -0.38 -1.13 -4.87
CA ALA A 156 -1.42 -1.98 -5.43
C ALA A 156 -1.41 -1.94 -6.95
N ARG A 157 -1.85 -3.04 -7.54
CA ARG A 157 -1.96 -3.25 -8.98
C ARG A 157 -3.40 -3.60 -9.33
N ASP A 158 -3.96 -2.86 -10.28
CA ASP A 158 -5.31 -3.09 -10.78
C ASP A 158 -5.41 -4.51 -11.38
N MET A 159 -6.58 -5.16 -11.30
CA MET A 159 -6.82 -6.49 -11.88
C MET A 159 -8.04 -6.56 -12.82
#